data_AF-A0A8X6KAC0-F1
#
_entry.id   AF-A0A8X6KAC0-F1
#
_cell.length_a   1.000
_cell.length_b   1.000
_cell.length_c   1.000
_cell.angle_alpha   90.00
_cell.angle_beta   90.00
_cell.angle_gamma   90.00
#
_symmetry.space_group_name_H-M   'P 1'
#
loop_
_entity.id
_entity.type
_entity.pdbx_description
1 polymer ?
#
loop_
_entity_poly.entity_id
_entity_poly.type
_entity_poly.pdbx_seq_one_letter_code
_entity_poly.pdbx_strand_id
1 'polypeptide(L)'
;MRDKPFSQEQALRREQYCMSSTIKYSQTVLVSYLWDRMAGKINLLSTIIKQASSEKLFSLLNSIDGKKDLILDKELICSLDYIANFSQLKTCHVEKIFKLEPGSAPGGTNKCVYLIKPTIQNTKIIADHINASKSIDSPKRFWIINVPRKLFASETLLEREGVYGYAKQMEITSWFLVP
;
A
#
# COMPACT_ATOMS: atom_id res chain seq x y z
N MET A 1 -18.86 75.63 -26.12
CA MET A 1 -19.44 74.36 -25.64
C MET A 1 -18.31 73.36 -25.53
N ARG A 2 -18.20 72.68 -24.38
CA ARG A 2 -17.01 71.93 -23.91
C ARG A 2 -16.93 70.56 -24.59
N ASP A 3 -15.81 70.30 -25.27
CA ASP A 3 -15.34 68.95 -25.55
C ASP A 3 -15.07 68.20 -24.23
N LYS A 4 -15.58 66.98 -24.11
CA LYS A 4 -15.19 66.02 -23.06
C LYS A 4 -14.83 64.67 -23.68
N PRO A 5 -13.88 63.94 -23.07
CA PRO A 5 -12.90 63.13 -23.79
C PRO A 5 -13.34 61.66 -23.84
N PHE A 6 -14.09 61.29 -24.87
CA PHE A 6 -14.59 59.91 -25.01
C PHE A 6 -13.49 58.90 -25.44
N SER A 7 -12.34 59.38 -25.91
CA SER A 7 -11.27 58.52 -26.45
C SER A 7 -10.25 58.04 -25.39
N GLN A 8 -9.98 58.85 -24.35
CA GLN A 8 -8.97 58.51 -23.34
C GLN A 8 -9.45 57.46 -22.33
N GLU A 9 -10.74 57.49 -21.95
CA GLU A 9 -11.30 56.55 -20.98
C GLU A 9 -11.43 55.12 -21.55
N GLN A 10 -11.64 54.99 -22.87
CA GLN A 10 -11.66 53.69 -23.55
C GLN A 10 -10.26 53.10 -23.76
N ALA A 11 -9.24 53.95 -23.96
CA ALA A 11 -7.84 53.52 -24.04
C ALA A 11 -7.34 52.98 -22.69
N LEU A 12 -7.62 53.69 -21.58
CA LEU A 12 -7.27 53.26 -20.22
C LEU A 12 -7.95 51.95 -19.82
N ARG A 13 -9.22 51.74 -20.20
CA ARG A 13 -9.91 50.45 -19.97
C ARG A 13 -9.30 49.31 -20.77
N ARG A 14 -8.85 49.56 -22.01
CA ARG A 14 -8.15 48.56 -22.83
C ARG A 14 -6.77 48.22 -22.27
N GLU A 15 -6.03 49.21 -21.79
CA GLU A 15 -4.75 49.01 -21.11
C GLU A 15 -4.92 48.25 -19.79
N GLN A 16 -5.90 48.60 -18.95
CA GLN A 16 -6.22 47.86 -17.73
C GLN A 16 -6.63 46.40 -18.00
N TYR A 17 -7.39 46.14 -19.07
CA TYR A 17 -7.81 44.78 -19.43
C TYR A 17 -6.61 43.94 -19.93
N CYS A 18 -5.69 44.54 -20.69
CA CYS A 18 -4.46 43.90 -21.16
C CYS A 18 -3.48 43.61 -20.01
N MET A 19 -3.37 44.52 -19.02
CA MET A 19 -2.56 44.28 -17.84
C MET A 19 -3.17 43.20 -16.93
N SER A 20 -4.50 43.18 -16.77
CA SER A 20 -5.21 42.15 -15.99
C SER A 20 -5.11 40.76 -16.61
N SER A 21 -5.19 40.65 -17.94
CA SER A 21 -5.02 39.37 -18.64
C SER A 21 -3.57 38.87 -18.57
N THR A 22 -2.58 39.75 -18.65
CA THR A 22 -1.16 39.40 -18.55
C THR A 22 -0.77 38.93 -17.14
N ILE A 23 -1.29 39.58 -16.09
CA ILE A 23 -1.05 39.17 -14.69
C ILE A 23 -1.73 37.82 -14.40
N LYS A 24 -2.95 37.59 -14.90
CA LYS A 24 -3.62 36.29 -14.79
C LYS A 24 -2.85 35.20 -15.53
N TYR A 25 -2.33 35.49 -16.72
CA TYR A 25 -1.50 34.54 -17.49
C TYR A 25 -0.21 34.19 -16.75
N SER A 26 0.46 35.19 -16.16
CA SER A 26 1.68 35.02 -15.37
C SER A 26 1.46 34.16 -14.12
N GLN A 27 0.35 34.36 -13.38
CA GLN A 27 0.02 33.52 -12.24
C GLN A 27 -0.34 32.09 -12.64
N THR A 28 -1.05 31.85 -13.74
CA THR A 28 -1.37 30.49 -14.21
C THR A 28 -0.12 29.73 -14.66
N VAL A 29 0.82 30.40 -15.34
CA VAL A 29 2.11 29.80 -15.74
C VAL A 29 2.98 29.50 -14.52
N LEU A 30 3.02 30.40 -13.53
CA LEU A 30 3.71 30.15 -12.26
C LEU A 30 3.07 29.01 -11.47
N VAL A 31 1.74 28.92 -11.42
CA VAL A 31 1.03 27.81 -10.75
C VAL A 31 1.28 26.49 -11.48
N SER A 32 1.26 26.46 -12.82
CA SER A 32 1.61 25.27 -13.61
C SER A 32 3.07 24.86 -13.38
N TYR A 33 4.01 25.80 -13.42
CA TYR A 33 5.44 25.55 -13.22
C TYR A 33 5.74 25.09 -11.78
N LEU A 34 5.09 25.70 -10.79
CA LEU A 34 5.19 25.28 -9.39
C LEU A 34 4.54 23.92 -9.19
N TRP A 35 3.41 23.63 -9.85
CA TRP A 35 2.78 22.31 -9.84
C TRP A 35 3.68 21.25 -10.45
N ASP A 36 4.26 21.49 -11.62
CA ASP A 36 5.20 20.57 -12.27
C ASP A 36 6.44 20.32 -11.39
N ARG A 37 6.95 21.38 -10.75
CA ARG A 37 8.07 21.27 -9.82
C ARG A 37 7.72 20.52 -8.52
N MET A 38 6.50 20.69 -8.00
CA MET A 38 6.01 19.96 -6.83
C MET A 38 5.67 18.51 -7.18
N ALA A 39 5.00 18.27 -8.30
CA ALA A 39 4.67 16.95 -8.83
C ALA A 39 5.93 16.12 -9.08
N GLY A 40 6.98 16.73 -9.63
CA GLY A 40 8.29 16.06 -9.78
C GLY A 40 8.86 15.58 -8.45
N LYS A 41 8.79 16.39 -7.39
CA LYS A 41 9.24 16.00 -6.04
C LYS A 41 8.35 14.92 -5.42
N ILE A 42 7.03 15.04 -5.59
CA ILE A 42 6.04 14.07 -5.07
C ILE A 42 6.23 12.71 -5.76
N ASN A 43 6.43 12.70 -7.07
CA ASN A 43 6.67 11.48 -7.85
C ASN A 43 7.99 10.79 -7.46
N LEU A 44 9.03 11.59 -7.20
CA LEU A 44 10.31 11.07 -6.73
C LEU A 44 10.17 10.44 -5.32
N LEU A 45 9.49 11.14 -4.41
CA LEU A 45 9.27 10.64 -3.05
C LEU A 45 8.44 9.35 -3.05
N SER A 46 7.38 9.30 -3.85
CA SER A 46 6.52 8.12 -3.97
C SER A 46 7.28 6.90 -4.50
N THR A 47 8.20 7.12 -5.46
CA THR A 47 9.08 6.08 -5.99
C THR A 47 10.04 5.54 -4.93
N ILE A 48 10.65 6.43 -4.13
CA ILE A 48 11.58 6.04 -3.05
C ILE A 48 10.85 5.23 -1.97
N ILE A 49 9.67 5.69 -1.54
CA ILE A 49 8.83 5.00 -0.55
C ILE A 49 8.43 3.62 -1.07
N LYS A 50 7.96 3.56 -2.32
CA LYS A 50 7.61 2.31 -3.00
C LYS A 50 8.80 1.36 -3.00
N GLN A 51 9.97 1.82 -3.41
CA GLN A 51 11.18 1.01 -3.48
C GLN A 51 11.54 0.46 -2.10
N ALA A 52 11.70 1.32 -1.09
CA ALA A 52 12.09 0.90 0.27
C ALA A 52 11.08 -0.09 0.90
N SER A 53 9.78 0.13 0.68
CA SER A 53 8.72 -0.75 1.19
C SER A 53 8.73 -2.10 0.48
N SER A 54 8.90 -2.08 -0.85
CA SER A 54 8.97 -3.28 -1.67
C SER A 54 10.21 -4.13 -1.34
N GLU A 55 11.38 -3.52 -1.18
CA GLU A 55 12.62 -4.21 -0.83
C GLU A 55 12.48 -4.96 0.49
N LYS A 56 11.85 -4.33 1.50
CA LYS A 56 11.62 -4.98 2.79
C LYS A 56 10.64 -6.15 2.67
N LEU A 57 9.55 -6.00 1.91
CA LEU A 57 8.60 -7.08 1.65
C LEU A 57 9.28 -8.26 0.96
N PHE A 58 10.01 -8.01 -0.12
CA PHE A 58 10.69 -9.06 -0.89
C PHE A 58 11.79 -9.73 -0.09
N SER A 59 12.52 -9.00 0.76
CA SER A 59 13.48 -9.58 1.69
C SER A 59 12.83 -10.60 2.63
N LEU A 60 11.66 -10.29 3.20
CA LEU A 60 10.91 -11.23 4.04
C LEU A 60 10.40 -12.43 3.25
N LEU A 61 9.85 -12.21 2.05
CA LEU A 61 9.38 -13.31 1.20
C LEU A 61 10.52 -14.23 0.75
N ASN A 62 11.69 -13.69 0.45
CA ASN A 62 12.88 -14.46 0.08
C ASN A 62 13.47 -15.23 1.26
N SER A 63 13.29 -14.75 2.49
CA SER A 63 13.68 -15.51 3.69
C SER A 63 12.87 -16.80 3.90
N ILE A 64 11.77 -16.96 3.15
CA ILE A 64 10.91 -18.14 3.17
C ILE A 64 11.16 -18.92 1.88
N ASP A 65 12.00 -19.95 1.98
CA ASP A 65 12.39 -20.75 0.81
C ASP A 65 11.20 -21.51 0.21
N GLY A 66 11.29 -21.82 -1.09
CA GLY A 66 10.34 -22.67 -1.80
C GLY A 66 9.00 -22.01 -2.14
N LYS A 67 8.14 -22.79 -2.81
CA LYS A 67 6.81 -22.34 -3.25
C LYS A 67 5.94 -22.01 -2.04
N LYS A 68 5.21 -20.90 -2.14
CA LYS A 68 4.32 -20.41 -1.10
C LYS A 68 3.10 -19.73 -1.69
N ASP A 69 2.00 -19.81 -0.95
CA ASP A 69 0.79 -19.04 -1.22
C ASP A 69 0.77 -17.81 -0.32
N LEU A 70 0.38 -16.66 -0.88
CA LEU A 70 0.29 -15.39 -0.18
C LEU A 70 -1.19 -15.08 0.10
N ILE A 71 -1.54 -14.85 1.36
CA ILE A 71 -2.90 -14.52 1.79
C ILE A 71 -2.90 -13.08 2.31
N LEU A 72 -3.79 -12.25 1.78
CA LEU A 72 -3.80 -10.80 2.01
C LEU A 72 -5.07 -10.34 2.72
N ASP A 73 -4.90 -9.50 3.74
CA ASP A 73 -6.00 -8.69 4.25
C ASP A 73 -6.56 -7.77 3.17
N LYS A 74 -7.89 -7.58 3.15
CA LYS A 74 -8.61 -6.75 2.19
C LYS A 74 -8.05 -5.34 2.12
N GLU A 75 -7.69 -4.76 3.26
CA GLU A 75 -7.13 -3.39 3.33
C GLU A 75 -5.75 -3.28 2.67
N LEU A 76 -4.99 -4.39 2.60
CA LEU A 76 -3.62 -4.39 2.11
C LEU A 76 -3.49 -4.73 0.62
N ILE A 77 -4.58 -5.17 -0.03
CA ILE A 77 -4.57 -5.52 -1.46
C ILE A 77 -4.14 -4.32 -2.31
N CYS A 78 -4.75 -3.16 -2.08
CA CYS A 78 -4.42 -1.93 -2.84
C CYS A 78 -2.98 -1.47 -2.57
N SER A 79 -2.55 -1.49 -1.30
CA SER A 79 -1.18 -1.11 -0.94
C SER A 79 -0.14 -2.06 -1.52
N LEU A 80 -0.44 -3.37 -1.59
CA LEU A 80 0.44 -4.35 -2.22
C LEU A 80 0.54 -4.11 -3.74
N ASP A 81 -0.59 -3.90 -4.41
CA ASP A 81 -0.63 -3.64 -5.85
C ASP A 81 0.17 -2.37 -6.23
N TYR A 82 0.13 -1.36 -5.35
CA TYR A 82 0.95 -0.16 -5.52
C TYR A 82 2.45 -0.45 -5.44
N ILE A 83 2.91 -1.26 -4.46
CA ILE A 83 4.34 -1.46 -4.23
C ILE A 83 4.98 -2.62 -5.00
N ALA A 84 4.21 -3.62 -5.41
CA ALA A 84 4.73 -4.87 -5.95
C ALA A 84 3.88 -5.38 -7.13
N ASN A 85 4.56 -5.67 -8.24
CA ASN A 85 3.93 -6.34 -9.38
C ASN A 85 3.90 -7.86 -9.16
N PHE A 86 2.88 -8.52 -9.73
CA PHE A 86 2.77 -9.98 -9.66
C PHE A 86 4.01 -10.72 -10.20
N SER A 87 4.65 -10.19 -11.25
CA SER A 87 5.89 -10.76 -11.81
C SER A 87 7.04 -10.77 -10.79
N GLN A 88 7.14 -9.74 -9.94
CA GLN A 88 8.18 -9.67 -8.89
C GLN A 88 7.87 -10.66 -7.76
N LEU A 89 6.59 -10.80 -7.37
CA LEU A 89 6.16 -11.78 -6.37
C LEU A 89 6.43 -13.22 -6.84
N LYS A 90 6.25 -13.51 -8.13
CA LYS A 90 6.59 -14.80 -8.74
C LYS A 90 8.08 -15.14 -8.64
N THR A 91 8.98 -14.16 -8.79
CA THR A 91 10.42 -14.35 -8.58
C THR A 91 10.73 -14.80 -7.14
N CYS A 92 9.93 -14.38 -6.17
CA CYS A 92 10.01 -14.83 -4.78
C CYS A 92 9.27 -16.16 -4.53
N HIS A 93 8.94 -16.94 -5.56
CA HIS A 93 8.21 -18.21 -5.46
C HIS A 93 6.80 -18.11 -4.86
N VAL A 94 6.13 -16.96 -5.02
CA VAL A 94 4.69 -16.84 -4.73
C VAL A 94 3.90 -17.46 -5.89
N GLU A 95 3.17 -18.55 -5.63
CA GLU A 95 2.41 -19.26 -6.66
C GLU A 95 1.03 -18.64 -6.86
N LYS A 96 0.30 -18.44 -5.76
CA LYS A 96 -1.05 -17.86 -5.76
C LYS A 96 -1.19 -16.80 -4.68
N ILE A 97 -2.03 -15.81 -4.99
CA ILE A 97 -2.42 -14.76 -4.06
C ILE A 97 -3.90 -14.94 -3.76
N PHE A 98 -4.23 -14.98 -2.48
CA PHE A 98 -5.60 -15.13 -1.98
C PHE A 98 -5.96 -13.96 -1.09
N LYS A 99 -7.24 -13.67 -1.02
CA LYS A 99 -7.79 -12.76 -0.01
C LYS A 99 -8.03 -13.54 1.29
N LEU A 100 -7.78 -12.90 2.42
CA LEU A 100 -8.14 -13.41 3.73
C LEU A 100 -9.66 -13.39 3.87
N GLU A 101 -10.24 -14.57 3.98
CA GLU A 101 -11.67 -14.79 4.17
C GLU A 101 -11.86 -15.88 5.24
N PRO A 102 -12.95 -15.85 6.01
CA PRO A 102 -13.26 -16.92 6.95
C PRO A 102 -13.55 -18.23 6.21
N GLY A 103 -13.14 -19.36 6.80
CA GLY A 103 -13.40 -20.69 6.26
C GLY A 103 -12.17 -21.59 6.30
N SER A 104 -12.00 -22.41 5.26
CA SER A 104 -10.80 -23.25 5.13
C SER A 104 -9.65 -22.45 4.52
N ALA A 105 -8.43 -22.74 4.98
CA ALA A 105 -7.22 -22.07 4.52
C ALA A 105 -7.08 -22.19 2.98
N PRO A 106 -7.03 -21.07 2.24
CA PRO A 106 -6.91 -21.11 0.79
C PRO A 106 -5.52 -21.60 0.38
N GLY A 107 -5.45 -22.24 -0.78
CA GLY A 107 -4.19 -22.66 -1.39
C GLY A 107 -3.85 -24.14 -1.22
N GLY A 108 -3.13 -24.66 -2.23
CA GLY A 108 -2.69 -26.05 -2.30
C GLY A 108 -1.24 -26.24 -1.81
N THR A 109 -0.53 -25.15 -1.52
CA THR A 109 0.87 -25.22 -1.13
C THR A 109 1.03 -25.53 0.37
N ASN A 110 2.11 -26.22 0.73
CA ASN A 110 2.45 -26.53 2.12
C ASN A 110 2.96 -25.31 2.91
N LYS A 111 3.09 -24.14 2.28
CA LYS A 111 3.60 -22.91 2.87
C LYS A 111 2.62 -21.78 2.59
N CYS A 112 2.10 -21.19 3.66
CA CYS A 112 1.15 -20.09 3.60
C CYS A 112 1.73 -18.88 4.32
N VAL A 113 1.80 -17.75 3.64
CA VAL A 113 2.27 -16.48 4.18
C VAL A 113 1.10 -15.52 4.27
N TYR A 114 0.74 -15.10 5.47
CA TYR A 114 -0.28 -14.10 5.73
C TYR A 114 0.35 -12.72 5.77
N LEU A 115 -0.17 -11.78 5.02
CA LEU A 115 0.15 -10.36 5.14
C LEU A 115 -1.10 -9.65 5.63
N ILE A 116 -1.09 -9.24 6.89
CA ILE A 116 -2.30 -8.76 7.58
C ILE A 116 -2.03 -7.56 8.48
N LYS A 117 -3.07 -6.76 8.67
CA LYS A 117 -3.14 -5.84 9.79
C LYS A 117 -3.49 -6.63 11.06
N PRO A 118 -2.77 -6.44 12.19
CA PRO A 118 -2.94 -7.22 13.42
C PRO A 118 -4.23 -6.84 14.15
N THR A 119 -5.36 -7.35 13.66
CA THR A 119 -6.67 -7.20 14.29
C THR A 119 -7.11 -8.52 14.90
N ILE A 120 -7.97 -8.47 15.92
CA ILE A 120 -8.53 -9.68 16.56
C ILE A 120 -9.28 -10.52 15.52
N GLN A 121 -10.01 -9.88 14.60
CA GLN A 121 -10.77 -10.55 13.54
C GLN A 121 -9.84 -11.31 12.58
N ASN A 122 -8.82 -10.65 12.03
CA ASN A 122 -7.88 -11.28 11.11
C ASN A 122 -7.12 -12.43 11.80
N THR A 123 -6.71 -12.21 13.04
CA THR A 123 -5.99 -13.21 13.84
C THR A 123 -6.85 -14.44 14.11
N LYS A 124 -8.15 -14.25 14.39
CA LYS A 124 -9.10 -15.35 14.59
C LYS A 124 -9.26 -16.19 13.32
N ILE A 125 -9.44 -15.55 12.17
CA ILE A 125 -9.51 -16.25 10.87
C ILE A 125 -8.25 -17.09 10.63
N ILE A 126 -7.07 -16.53 10.90
CA ILE A 126 -5.80 -17.26 10.78
C ILE A 126 -5.73 -18.45 11.74
N ALA A 127 -6.20 -18.28 12.98
CA ALA A 127 -6.24 -19.38 13.95
C ALA A 127 -7.16 -20.52 13.47
N ASP A 128 -8.33 -20.19 12.95
CA ASP A 128 -9.27 -21.15 12.37
C ASP A 128 -8.64 -21.90 11.18
N HIS A 129 -7.91 -21.19 10.30
CA HIS A 129 -7.18 -21.79 9.18
C HIS A 129 -6.11 -22.78 9.63
N ILE A 130 -5.33 -22.42 10.67
CA ILE A 130 -4.27 -23.28 11.21
C ILE A 130 -4.92 -24.53 11.84
N ASN A 131 -5.97 -24.34 12.64
CA ASN A 131 -6.69 -25.44 13.28
C ASN A 131 -7.31 -26.40 12.26
N ALA A 132 -7.92 -25.89 11.19
CA ALA A 132 -8.45 -26.70 10.10
C ALA A 132 -7.35 -27.49 9.35
N SER A 133 -6.13 -26.98 9.29
CA SER A 133 -5.01 -27.71 8.67
C SER A 133 -4.42 -28.79 9.57
N LYS A 134 -4.61 -28.73 10.90
CA LYS A 134 -4.09 -29.73 11.85
C LYS A 134 -4.70 -31.11 11.61
N SER A 135 -5.92 -31.18 11.08
CA SER A 135 -6.64 -32.43 10.79
C SER A 135 -6.26 -33.06 9.45
N ILE A 136 -5.35 -32.45 8.68
CA ILE A 136 -4.93 -32.94 7.35
C ILE A 136 -3.56 -33.63 7.48
N ASP A 137 -3.38 -34.76 6.79
CA ASP A 137 -2.17 -35.60 6.83
C ASP A 137 -0.87 -34.88 6.37
N SER A 138 -0.98 -33.70 5.74
CA SER A 138 0.15 -32.89 5.29
C SER A 138 0.30 -31.61 6.14
N PRO A 139 1.34 -31.50 6.98
CA PRO A 139 1.50 -30.34 7.85
C PRO A 139 1.88 -29.10 7.03
N LYS A 140 0.94 -28.14 6.94
CA LYS A 140 1.19 -26.80 6.39
C LYS A 140 2.03 -25.98 7.39
N ARG A 141 2.97 -25.19 6.87
CA ARG A 141 3.75 -24.21 7.63
C ARG A 141 3.19 -22.81 7.38
N PHE A 142 3.07 -22.04 8.45
CA PHE A 142 2.45 -20.73 8.42
C PHE A 142 3.45 -19.63 8.80
N TRP A 143 3.37 -18.51 8.10
CA TRP A 143 4.06 -17.27 8.42
C TRP A 143 3.05 -16.13 8.50
N ILE A 144 3.17 -15.27 9.51
CA ILE A 144 2.31 -14.10 9.68
C ILE A 144 3.19 -12.86 9.64
N ILE A 145 3.09 -12.07 8.58
CA ILE A 145 3.73 -10.77 8.43
C ILE A 145 2.73 -9.72 8.89
N ASN A 146 3.00 -9.13 10.06
CA ASN A 146 2.15 -8.12 10.66
C ASN A 146 2.51 -6.73 10.12
N VAL A 147 1.48 -6.03 9.67
CA VAL A 147 1.58 -4.67 9.11
C VAL A 147 0.85 -3.69 10.03
N PRO A 148 1.52 -2.68 10.60
CA PRO A 148 2.96 -2.38 10.53
C PRO A 148 3.81 -3.09 11.60
N ARG A 149 3.20 -3.56 12.69
CA ARG A 149 3.88 -4.14 13.86
C ARG A 149 3.07 -5.28 14.44
N LYS A 150 3.66 -6.13 15.26
CA LYS A 150 2.89 -7.11 16.05
C LYS A 150 2.06 -6.42 17.15
N LEU A 151 0.93 -7.01 17.48
CA LEU A 151 0.05 -6.57 18.57
C LEU A 151 -0.07 -7.67 19.62
N PHE A 152 0.14 -7.31 20.89
CA PHE A 152 0.05 -8.24 22.01
C PHE A 152 -1.30 -8.97 22.10
N ALA A 153 -2.40 -8.28 21.76
CA ALA A 153 -3.73 -8.89 21.74
C ALA A 153 -3.85 -10.00 20.68
N SER A 154 -3.20 -9.85 19.52
CA SER A 154 -3.13 -10.89 18.49
C SER A 154 -2.30 -12.08 18.95
N GLU A 155 -1.16 -11.84 19.61
CA GLU A 155 -0.32 -12.91 20.16
C GLU A 155 -1.06 -13.70 21.24
N THR A 156 -1.68 -13.01 22.19
CA THR A 156 -2.50 -13.62 23.25
C THR A 156 -3.64 -14.45 22.66
N LEU A 157 -4.26 -13.99 21.57
CA LEU A 157 -5.31 -14.77 20.90
C LEU A 157 -4.76 -16.06 20.30
N LEU A 158 -3.63 -16.00 19.59
CA LEU A 158 -2.99 -17.19 19.00
C LEU A 158 -2.56 -18.19 20.09
N GLU A 159 -2.13 -17.71 21.26
CA GLU A 159 -1.81 -18.54 22.41
C GLU A 159 -3.05 -19.21 23.00
N ARG A 160 -4.13 -18.45 23.21
CA ARG A 160 -5.42 -18.97 23.72
C ARG A 160 -6.02 -20.03 22.79
N GLU A 161 -5.90 -19.84 21.48
CA GLU A 161 -6.35 -20.79 20.46
C GLU A 161 -5.39 -21.99 20.28
N GLY A 162 -4.25 -22.01 20.98
CA GLY A 162 -3.27 -23.10 20.91
C GLY A 162 -2.59 -23.24 19.54
N VAL A 163 -2.47 -22.13 18.80
CA VAL A 163 -1.88 -22.09 17.44
C VAL A 163 -0.60 -21.27 17.35
N TYR A 164 -0.21 -20.56 18.42
CA TYR A 164 0.97 -19.68 18.45
C TYR A 164 2.25 -20.36 17.91
N GLY A 165 2.53 -21.59 18.34
CA GLY A 165 3.73 -22.34 17.92
C GLY A 165 3.73 -22.84 16.47
N TYR A 166 2.58 -22.78 15.78
CA TYR A 166 2.43 -23.28 14.41
C TYR A 166 2.67 -22.19 13.35
N ALA A 167 2.71 -20.91 13.76
CA ALA A 167 2.88 -19.78 12.87
C ALA A 167 4.09 -18.93 13.26
N LYS A 168 5.03 -18.75 12.33
CA LYS A 168 6.17 -17.85 12.52
C LYS A 168 5.73 -16.42 12.28
N GLN A 169 5.84 -15.58 13.30
CA GLN A 169 5.44 -14.18 13.18
C GLN A 169 6.62 -13.26 12.80
N MET A 170 6.37 -12.35 11.87
CA MET A 170 7.28 -11.33 11.37
C MET A 170 6.54 -9.98 11.36
N GLU A 171 7.25 -8.88 11.12
CA GLU A 171 6.66 -7.55 11.02
C GLU A 171 7.33 -6.70 9.97
N ILE A 172 6.59 -5.72 9.44
CA ILE A 172 7.07 -4.77 8.43
C ILE A 172 6.60 -3.35 8.75
N THR A 173 7.46 -2.60 9.43
CA THR A 173 7.13 -1.24 9.90
C THR A 173 7.12 -0.21 8.78
N SER A 174 7.93 -0.40 7.74
CA SER A 174 8.04 0.53 6.61
C SER A 174 6.74 0.69 5.81
N TRP A 175 5.82 -0.27 5.93
CA TRP A 175 4.54 -0.24 5.23
C TRP A 175 3.67 0.97 5.57
N PHE A 176 3.86 1.59 6.76
CA PHE A 176 3.13 2.80 7.13
C PHE A 176 3.42 4.00 6.20
N LEU A 177 4.53 3.96 5.45
CA LEU A 177 4.90 5.02 4.52
C LEU A 177 4.21 4.89 3.17
N VAL A 178 3.60 3.74 2.87
CA VAL A 178 2.91 3.51 1.60
C VAL A 178 1.64 4.39 1.56
N PRO A 179 1.49 5.24 0.52
CA PRO A 179 0.37 6.15 0.39
C PRO A 179 -0.99 5.46 0.18
#